data_AF-A0A848T4X5-F1
#
_entry.id   AF-A0A848T4X5-F1
#
_cell.length_a   1.000
_cell.length_b   1.000
_cell.length_c   1.000
_cell.angle_alpha   90.00
_cell.angle_beta   90.00
_cell.angle_gamma   90.00
#
_symmetry.space_group_name_H-M   'P 1'
#
loop_
_entity.id
_entity.type
_entity.pdbx_description
1 polymer ?
#
loop_
_entity_poly.entity_id
_entity_poly.type
_entity_poly.pdbx_seq_one_letter_code
_entity_poly.pdbx_strand_id
1 'polypeptide(L)'
;MTQKELRRWMRRHPGHRSFTVLRHPLTRAYDAFCQTVMPPDVAGYGDIREALYARYGVALPSSPDLAASWTTEMQSAAFLGFLRFLAGNLGGQTSLRVDYSWASQGAFLSAIAGFVVPDRVIREDAAEAELAQLLESAGLTVSERFAESFACDAEIGLADIRSEEIDAACAEAYRRDYIFFGFERWRPDDQAARALGASVSSV
;
A
#
# COMPACT_ATOMS: atom_id res chain seq x y z
N MET A 1 1.75 -11.56 -19.41
CA MET A 1 0.43 -11.93 -19.98
C MET A 1 -0.26 -10.68 -20.51
N THR A 2 -0.72 -10.67 -21.76
CA THR A 2 -1.44 -9.55 -22.40
C THR A 2 -2.96 -9.66 -22.19
N GLN A 3 -3.70 -8.57 -22.43
CA GLN A 3 -5.18 -8.58 -22.42
C GLN A 3 -5.78 -9.65 -23.36
N LYS A 4 -5.14 -9.88 -24.52
CA LYS A 4 -5.57 -10.91 -25.49
C LYS A 4 -5.39 -12.32 -24.93
N GLU A 5 -4.28 -12.57 -24.24
CA GLU A 5 -3.99 -13.86 -23.60
C GLU A 5 -4.95 -14.12 -22.45
N LEU A 6 -5.24 -13.11 -21.63
CA LEU A 6 -6.21 -13.21 -20.54
C LEU A 6 -7.63 -13.52 -21.05
N ARG A 7 -8.11 -12.83 -22.09
CA ARG A 7 -9.41 -13.17 -22.72
C ARG A 7 -9.45 -14.60 -23.26
N ARG A 8 -8.33 -15.09 -23.81
CA ARG A 8 -8.22 -16.49 -24.28
C ARG A 8 -8.24 -17.47 -23.12
N TRP A 9 -7.62 -17.12 -21.99
CA TRP A 9 -7.67 -17.92 -20.77
C TRP A 9 -9.10 -17.96 -20.20
N MET A 10 -9.76 -16.81 -20.01
CA MET A 10 -11.13 -16.71 -19.47
C MET A 10 -12.13 -17.57 -20.26
N ARG A 11 -12.08 -17.52 -21.61
CA ARG A 11 -12.93 -18.35 -22.47
C ARG A 11 -12.74 -19.86 -22.28
N ARG A 12 -11.55 -20.29 -21.84
CA ARG A 12 -11.23 -21.69 -21.56
C ARG A 12 -11.51 -22.11 -20.12
N HIS A 13 -11.83 -21.16 -19.23
CA HIS A 13 -12.07 -21.41 -17.80
C HIS A 13 -13.37 -20.72 -17.34
N PRO A 14 -14.56 -21.14 -17.82
CA PRO A 14 -15.83 -20.67 -17.27
C PRO A 14 -15.89 -20.88 -15.75
N GLY A 15 -16.47 -19.92 -15.03
CA GLY A 15 -16.50 -19.93 -13.57
C GLY A 15 -15.24 -19.39 -12.89
N HIS A 16 -14.27 -18.86 -13.66
CA HIS A 16 -13.13 -18.14 -13.12
C HIS A 16 -13.56 -17.04 -12.15
N ARG A 17 -12.74 -16.80 -11.13
CA ARG A 17 -12.93 -15.74 -10.13
C ARG A 17 -11.89 -14.65 -10.28
N SER A 18 -12.24 -13.44 -9.92
CA SER A 18 -11.40 -12.25 -10.01
C SER A 18 -11.64 -11.35 -8.80
N PHE A 19 -10.59 -11.07 -8.06
CA PHE A 19 -10.70 -10.27 -6.85
C PHE A 19 -9.59 -9.22 -6.78
N THR A 20 -9.76 -8.28 -5.86
CA THR A 20 -8.75 -7.29 -5.49
C THR A 20 -8.88 -6.98 -4.00
N VAL A 21 -7.79 -6.53 -3.39
CA VAL A 21 -7.74 -6.21 -1.96
C VAL A 21 -7.53 -4.70 -1.81
N LEU A 22 -8.36 -4.08 -0.98
CA LEU A 22 -8.28 -2.70 -0.56
C LEU A 22 -7.59 -2.61 0.78
N ARG A 23 -6.61 -1.73 0.85
CA ARG A 23 -5.82 -1.45 2.04
C ARG A 23 -6.10 -0.05 2.55
N HIS A 24 -5.97 0.19 3.86
CA HIS A 24 -6.09 1.54 4.40
C HIS A 24 -5.06 2.48 3.71
N PRO A 25 -5.46 3.67 3.20
CA PRO A 25 -4.57 4.54 2.44
C PRO A 25 -3.28 4.92 3.19
N LEU A 26 -3.39 5.16 4.51
CA LEU A 26 -2.24 5.50 5.35
C LEU A 26 -1.20 4.37 5.43
N THR A 27 -1.62 3.13 5.73
CA THR A 27 -0.71 1.98 5.77
C THR A 27 -0.04 1.77 4.42
N ARG A 28 -0.80 1.88 3.33
CA ARG A 28 -0.27 1.69 1.98
C ARG A 28 0.75 2.77 1.59
N ALA A 29 0.48 4.03 1.91
CA ALA A 29 1.41 5.12 1.66
C ALA A 29 2.70 4.97 2.47
N TYR A 30 2.58 4.50 3.72
CA TYR A 30 3.72 4.26 4.59
C TYR A 30 4.63 3.15 4.07
N ASP A 31 4.05 2.02 3.67
CA ASP A 31 4.84 0.92 3.11
C ASP A 31 5.52 1.31 1.80
N ALA A 32 4.83 2.07 0.94
CA ALA A 32 5.45 2.64 -0.26
C ALA A 32 6.63 3.56 0.10
N PHE A 33 6.47 4.40 1.12
CA PHE A 33 7.54 5.26 1.61
C PHE A 33 8.75 4.43 2.09
N CYS A 34 8.54 3.47 3.01
CA CYS A 34 9.60 2.67 3.58
C CYS A 34 10.31 1.76 2.56
N GLN A 35 9.60 1.22 1.58
CA GLN A 35 10.18 0.28 0.61
C GLN A 35 10.84 0.96 -0.59
N THR A 36 10.44 2.19 -0.94
CA THR A 36 10.84 2.81 -2.21
C THR A 36 11.42 4.21 -2.08
N VAL A 37 10.90 5.01 -1.14
CA VAL A 37 11.27 6.43 -1.02
C VAL A 37 12.34 6.63 0.04
N MET A 38 12.28 5.93 1.16
CA MET A 38 13.21 6.07 2.27
C MET A 38 14.60 5.48 2.00
N PRO A 39 14.76 4.25 1.46
CA PRO A 39 16.08 3.66 1.29
C PRO A 39 16.87 4.35 0.17
N PRO A 40 18.19 4.56 0.34
CA PRO A 40 19.00 5.33 -0.59
C PRO A 40 19.24 4.68 -1.94
N ASP A 41 19.11 3.35 -2.03
CA ASP A 41 19.63 2.52 -3.10
C ASP A 41 18.56 1.68 -3.83
N VAL A 42 17.29 2.08 -3.76
CA VAL A 42 16.21 1.42 -4.50
C VAL A 42 16.31 1.74 -6.00
N ALA A 43 16.56 0.72 -6.81
CA ALA A 43 16.69 0.86 -8.27
C ALA A 43 15.42 1.48 -8.89
N GLY A 44 15.62 2.52 -9.72
CA GLY A 44 14.52 3.22 -10.41
C GLY A 44 13.81 4.33 -9.61
N TYR A 45 14.27 4.61 -8.39
CA TYR A 45 13.71 5.68 -7.53
C TYR A 45 14.65 6.88 -7.30
N GLY A 46 15.87 6.86 -7.84
CA GLY A 46 16.86 7.94 -7.71
C GLY A 46 16.29 9.33 -8.07
N ASP A 47 15.75 9.48 -9.29
CA ASP A 47 15.18 10.75 -9.77
C ASP A 47 13.99 11.24 -8.92
N ILE A 48 13.16 10.30 -8.44
CA ILE A 48 12.01 10.62 -7.58
C ILE A 48 12.52 11.12 -6.23
N ARG A 49 13.48 10.41 -5.62
CA ARG A 49 14.09 10.80 -4.35
C ARG A 49 14.80 12.14 -4.44
N GLU A 50 15.57 12.38 -5.50
CA GLU A 50 16.23 13.66 -5.74
C GLU A 50 15.19 14.78 -5.85
N ALA A 51 14.12 14.57 -6.61
CA ALA A 51 13.05 15.55 -6.72
C ALA A 51 12.30 15.80 -5.40
N LEU A 52 12.04 14.75 -4.61
CA LEU A 52 11.43 14.85 -3.28
C LEU A 52 12.28 15.69 -2.34
N TYR A 53 13.59 15.47 -2.35
CA TYR A 53 14.54 16.26 -1.59
C TYR A 53 14.61 17.72 -2.09
N ALA A 54 14.94 17.92 -3.38
CA ALA A 54 15.29 19.23 -3.92
C ALA A 54 14.09 20.16 -4.13
N ARG A 55 12.90 19.64 -4.47
CA ARG A 55 11.72 20.45 -4.82
C ARG A 55 10.63 20.41 -3.77
N TYR A 56 10.49 19.30 -3.06
CA TYR A 56 9.40 19.10 -2.09
C TYR A 56 9.87 19.12 -0.64
N GLY A 57 11.18 19.29 -0.39
CA GLY A 57 11.75 19.46 0.95
C GLY A 57 11.64 18.22 1.83
N VAL A 58 11.51 17.04 1.24
CA VAL A 58 11.46 15.78 1.99
C VAL A 58 12.89 15.41 2.39
N ALA A 59 13.22 15.54 3.66
CA ALA A 59 14.50 15.12 4.19
C ALA A 59 14.60 13.59 4.09
N LEU A 60 15.51 13.07 3.27
CA LEU A 60 15.74 11.63 3.08
C LEU A 60 17.21 11.33 3.37
N PRO A 61 17.54 10.13 3.89
CA PRO A 61 18.93 9.76 4.11
C PRO A 61 19.63 9.64 2.74
N SER A 62 20.76 10.31 2.58
CA SER A 62 21.51 10.32 1.31
C SER A 62 22.45 9.12 1.15
N SER A 63 22.71 8.37 2.22
CA SER A 63 23.54 7.16 2.22
C SER A 63 23.07 6.17 3.29
N PRO A 64 23.44 4.88 3.18
CA PRO A 64 23.16 3.88 4.20
C PRO A 64 23.71 4.24 5.58
N ASP A 65 24.89 4.86 5.65
CA ASP A 65 25.51 5.28 6.92
C ASP A 65 24.65 6.32 7.66
N LEU A 66 24.03 7.25 6.93
CA LEU A 66 23.12 8.25 7.50
C LEU A 66 21.75 7.66 7.85
N ALA A 67 21.37 6.52 7.25
CA ALA A 67 20.21 5.78 7.69
C ALA A 67 20.42 5.16 9.08
N ALA A 68 21.67 4.94 9.52
CA ALA A 68 21.94 4.43 10.87
C ALA A 68 21.69 5.47 11.98
N SER A 69 21.72 6.77 11.66
CA SER A 69 21.34 7.85 12.60
C SER A 69 19.89 8.31 12.41
N TRP A 70 19.06 7.51 11.72
CA TRP A 70 17.67 7.83 11.44
C TRP A 70 16.83 7.68 12.72
N THR A 71 16.04 8.71 13.03
CA THR A 71 15.22 8.78 14.24
C THR A 71 13.74 8.77 13.90
N THR A 72 12.90 8.46 14.89
CA THR A 72 11.43 8.53 14.78
C THR A 72 10.96 9.92 14.34
N GLU A 73 11.58 10.99 14.83
CA GLU A 73 11.25 12.37 14.46
C GLU A 73 11.61 12.66 13.00
N MET A 74 12.77 12.19 12.54
CA MET A 74 13.20 12.33 11.14
C MET A 74 12.26 11.55 10.21
N GLN A 75 11.89 10.32 10.59
CA GLN A 75 10.95 9.50 9.83
C GLN A 75 9.56 10.15 9.76
N SER A 76 9.05 10.64 10.89
CA SER A 76 7.78 11.35 10.96
C SER A 76 7.77 12.57 10.05
N ALA A 77 8.80 13.42 10.11
CA ALA A 77 8.91 14.61 9.29
C ALA A 77 9.03 14.29 7.79
N ALA A 78 9.83 13.28 7.44
CA ALA A 78 10.01 12.83 6.06
C ALA A 78 8.71 12.24 5.49
N PHE A 79 8.04 11.38 6.25
CA PHE A 79 6.78 10.77 5.82
C PHE A 79 5.66 11.80 5.67
N LEU A 80 5.56 12.77 6.58
CA LEU A 80 4.62 13.88 6.45
C LEU A 80 4.90 14.72 5.18
N GLY A 81 6.17 15.03 4.90
CA GLY A 81 6.58 15.70 3.67
C GLY A 81 6.19 14.90 2.42
N PHE A 82 6.38 13.58 2.45
CA PHE A 82 5.96 12.68 1.39
C PHE A 82 4.43 12.69 1.18
N LEU A 83 3.61 12.63 2.24
CA LEU A 83 2.14 12.72 2.13
C LEU A 83 1.68 14.04 1.50
N ARG A 84 2.32 15.16 1.87
CA ARG A 84 2.04 16.48 1.27
C ARG A 84 2.39 16.51 -0.21
N PHE A 85 3.50 15.90 -0.61
CA PHE A 85 3.83 15.69 -2.01
C PHE A 85 2.76 14.84 -2.72
N LEU A 86 2.28 13.76 -2.09
CA LEU A 86 1.29 12.85 -2.68
C LEU A 86 -0.02 13.55 -3.03
N ALA A 87 -0.47 14.53 -2.24
CA ALA A 87 -1.67 15.31 -2.58
C ALA A 87 -1.53 16.01 -3.94
N GLY A 88 -0.38 16.64 -4.20
CA GLY A 88 -0.09 17.21 -5.51
C GLY A 88 0.10 16.14 -6.59
N ASN A 89 0.80 15.04 -6.28
CA ASN A 89 1.11 13.99 -7.25
C ASN A 89 -0.14 13.28 -7.76
N LEU A 90 -1.01 12.85 -6.84
CA LEU A 90 -2.28 12.21 -7.15
C LEU A 90 -3.31 13.19 -7.74
N GLY A 91 -3.17 14.48 -7.43
CA GLY A 91 -3.93 15.57 -8.05
C GLY A 91 -3.45 16.00 -9.44
N GLY A 92 -2.36 15.41 -9.96
CA GLY A 92 -1.79 15.77 -11.27
C GLY A 92 -1.06 17.11 -11.31
N GLN A 93 -0.70 17.66 -10.15
CA GLN A 93 -0.03 18.96 -10.01
C GLN A 93 1.51 18.86 -10.04
N THR A 94 2.05 17.64 -10.13
CA THR A 94 3.50 17.39 -10.19
C THR A 94 3.90 16.78 -11.52
N SER A 95 5.13 17.05 -11.98
CA SER A 95 5.69 16.40 -13.17
C SER A 95 6.21 14.97 -12.91
N LEU A 96 6.24 14.50 -11.66
CA LEU A 96 6.69 13.16 -11.31
C LEU A 96 5.60 12.13 -11.65
N ARG A 97 6.02 10.95 -12.11
CA ARG A 97 5.10 9.83 -12.35
C ARG A 97 4.39 9.44 -11.06
N VAL A 98 3.12 9.04 -11.17
CA VAL A 98 2.43 8.35 -10.08
C VAL A 98 2.90 6.90 -10.08
N ASP A 99 3.57 6.46 -9.02
CA ASP A 99 4.02 5.08 -8.90
C ASP A 99 2.86 4.18 -8.44
N TYR A 100 2.90 2.91 -8.85
CA TYR A 100 1.86 1.93 -8.53
C TYR A 100 1.78 1.64 -7.02
N SER A 101 2.87 1.83 -6.28
CA SER A 101 2.93 1.60 -4.83
C SER A 101 2.10 2.60 -4.03
N TRP A 102 1.95 3.85 -4.51
CA TRP A 102 1.17 4.90 -3.84
C TRP A 102 -0.03 5.43 -4.65
N ALA A 103 -0.25 5.00 -5.89
CA ALA A 103 -1.41 5.39 -6.70
C ALA A 103 -2.75 5.19 -5.96
N SER A 104 -3.77 6.01 -6.23
CA SER A 104 -5.12 5.79 -5.68
C SER A 104 -5.65 4.39 -6.05
N GLN A 105 -6.22 3.70 -5.07
CA GLN A 105 -6.83 2.38 -5.28
C GLN A 105 -8.10 2.50 -6.12
N GLY A 106 -8.85 3.59 -5.97
CA GLY A 106 -9.98 3.92 -6.83
C GLY A 106 -9.58 4.16 -8.29
N ALA A 107 -8.45 4.84 -8.50
CA ALA A 107 -7.90 5.02 -9.85
C ALA A 107 -7.48 3.68 -10.48
N PHE A 108 -6.85 2.80 -9.69
CA PHE A 108 -6.49 1.45 -10.14
C PHE A 108 -7.73 0.62 -10.51
N LEU A 109 -8.73 0.58 -9.63
CA LEU A 109 -10.00 -0.10 -9.87
C LEU A 109 -10.72 0.42 -11.11
N SER A 110 -10.74 1.74 -11.32
CA SER A 110 -11.35 2.36 -12.50
C SER A 110 -10.61 1.96 -13.78
N ALA A 111 -9.28 1.91 -13.74
CA ALA A 111 -8.46 1.53 -14.89
C ALA A 111 -8.66 0.06 -15.27
N ILE A 112 -8.69 -0.86 -14.29
CA ILE A 112 -8.89 -2.28 -14.58
C ILE A 112 -10.33 -2.58 -15.03
N ALA A 113 -11.33 -1.86 -14.49
CA ALA A 113 -12.75 -2.04 -14.84
C ALA A 113 -13.03 -1.79 -16.33
N GLY A 114 -12.20 -1.00 -17.03
CA GLY A 114 -12.27 -0.83 -18.48
C GLY A 114 -11.93 -2.11 -19.28
N PHE A 115 -11.31 -3.10 -18.64
CA PHE A 115 -10.99 -4.40 -19.23
C PHE A 115 -11.73 -5.56 -18.55
N VAL A 116 -11.70 -5.62 -17.21
CA VAL A 116 -12.40 -6.61 -16.39
C VAL A 116 -12.81 -5.97 -15.07
N VAL A 117 -14.06 -6.17 -14.67
CA VAL A 117 -14.54 -5.79 -13.35
C VAL A 117 -14.28 -6.95 -12.40
N PRO A 118 -13.50 -6.77 -11.30
CA PRO A 118 -13.36 -7.80 -10.28
C PRO A 118 -14.73 -8.19 -9.72
N ASP A 119 -14.97 -9.48 -9.58
CA ASP A 119 -16.20 -9.99 -8.95
C ASP A 119 -16.20 -9.86 -7.43
N ARG A 120 -15.03 -9.64 -6.81
CA ARG A 120 -14.89 -9.29 -5.38
C ARG A 120 -13.91 -8.16 -5.14
N VAL A 121 -14.27 -7.27 -4.23
CA VAL A 121 -13.40 -6.22 -3.67
C VAL A 121 -13.34 -6.44 -2.17
N ILE A 122 -12.20 -6.91 -1.70
CA ILE A 122 -11.98 -7.42 -0.34
C ILE A 122 -11.24 -6.35 0.46
N ARG A 123 -11.50 -6.21 1.76
CA ARG A 123 -10.67 -5.38 2.65
C ARG A 123 -9.50 -6.19 3.20
N GLU A 124 -8.35 -5.55 3.37
CA GLU A 124 -7.16 -6.22 3.91
C GLU A 124 -7.42 -6.89 5.28
N ASP A 125 -8.18 -6.25 6.16
CA ASP A 125 -8.53 -6.78 7.49
C ASP A 125 -9.47 -8.01 7.44
N ALA A 126 -10.25 -8.15 6.37
CA ALA A 126 -11.12 -9.29 6.10
C ALA A 126 -10.49 -10.32 5.14
N ALA A 127 -9.27 -10.06 4.64
CA ALA A 127 -8.70 -10.81 3.53
C ALA A 127 -8.55 -12.30 3.83
N GLU A 128 -8.07 -12.67 5.04
CA GLU A 128 -7.92 -14.08 5.41
C GLU A 128 -9.24 -14.85 5.28
N ALA A 129 -10.32 -14.30 5.83
CA ALA A 129 -11.65 -14.93 5.81
C ALA A 129 -12.27 -14.93 4.41
N GLU A 130 -12.23 -13.80 3.69
CA GLU A 130 -12.86 -13.68 2.37
C GLU A 130 -12.13 -14.48 1.28
N LEU A 131 -10.79 -14.57 1.36
CA LEU A 131 -10.00 -15.39 0.46
C LEU A 131 -10.20 -16.88 0.73
N ALA A 132 -10.33 -17.29 2.00
CA ALA A 132 -10.68 -18.68 2.33
C ALA A 132 -12.03 -19.07 1.71
N GLN A 133 -13.06 -18.23 1.87
CA GLN A 133 -14.37 -18.43 1.23
C GLN A 133 -14.27 -18.44 -0.30
N LEU A 134 -13.40 -17.61 -0.89
CA LEU A 134 -13.21 -17.59 -2.33
C LEU A 134 -12.63 -18.92 -2.83
N LEU A 135 -11.61 -19.45 -2.16
CA LEU A 135 -10.98 -20.73 -2.48
C LEU A 135 -11.96 -21.89 -2.36
N GLU A 136 -12.71 -21.96 -1.25
CA GLU A 136 -13.76 -22.97 -1.06
C GLU A 136 -14.79 -22.92 -2.20
N SER A 137 -15.22 -21.70 -2.57
CA SER A 137 -16.17 -21.51 -3.67
C SER A 137 -15.63 -21.85 -5.07
N ALA A 138 -14.31 -22.03 -5.18
CA ALA A 138 -13.62 -22.51 -6.37
C ALA A 138 -13.30 -24.02 -6.30
N GLY A 139 -13.74 -24.72 -5.24
CA GLY A 139 -13.44 -26.13 -5.02
C GLY A 139 -11.99 -26.39 -4.58
N LEU A 140 -11.29 -25.35 -4.09
CA LEU A 140 -9.93 -25.44 -3.59
C LEU A 140 -9.96 -25.54 -2.07
N THR A 141 -9.21 -26.49 -1.51
CA THR A 141 -9.05 -26.62 -0.06
C THR A 141 -7.86 -25.80 0.41
N VAL A 142 -8.07 -24.99 1.45
CA VAL A 142 -7.00 -24.25 2.11
C VAL A 142 -6.26 -25.20 3.07
N SER A 143 -5.03 -25.61 2.75
CA SER A 143 -4.20 -26.38 3.70
C SER A 143 -3.33 -25.50 4.61
N GLU A 144 -3.13 -24.24 4.23
CA GLU A 144 -2.24 -23.30 4.91
C GLU A 144 -2.92 -21.94 5.06
N ARG A 145 -2.76 -21.29 6.21
CA ARG A 145 -3.16 -19.89 6.36
C ARG A 145 -2.39 -19.04 5.36
N PHE A 146 -3.00 -17.97 4.85
CA PHE A 146 -2.27 -16.95 4.09
C PHE A 146 -1.22 -16.34 5.03
N ALA A 147 0.02 -16.81 4.94
CA ALA A 147 1.02 -16.64 5.99
C ALA A 147 1.76 -15.29 5.94
N GLU A 148 1.44 -14.42 4.98
CA GLU A 148 2.23 -13.22 4.71
C GLU A 148 1.40 -11.95 4.95
N SER A 149 1.88 -11.13 5.90
CA SER A 149 1.42 -9.76 6.07
C SER A 149 1.90 -8.92 4.90
N PHE A 150 1.04 -8.04 4.39
CA PHE A 150 1.44 -7.03 3.39
C PHE A 150 2.24 -5.87 3.99
N ALA A 151 2.45 -5.86 5.31
CA ALA A 151 3.17 -4.81 6.02
C ALA A 151 4.66 -4.80 5.65
N CYS A 152 5.21 -3.61 5.46
CA CYS A 152 6.65 -3.42 5.39
C CYS A 152 7.29 -3.78 6.74
N ASP A 153 8.38 -4.55 6.70
CA ASP A 153 9.26 -4.78 7.84
C ASP A 153 10.16 -3.53 8.01
N ALA A 154 9.62 -2.51 8.68
CA ALA A 154 10.30 -1.26 8.97
C ALA A 154 10.66 -1.19 10.46
N GLU A 155 11.89 -0.80 10.77
CA GLU A 155 12.38 -0.68 12.15
C GLU A 155 11.55 0.31 12.99
N ILE A 156 11.07 1.38 12.36
CA ILE A 156 10.14 2.34 12.93
C ILE A 156 8.78 2.08 12.27
N GLY A 157 7.75 1.81 13.05
CA GLY A 157 6.39 1.54 12.56
C GLY A 157 5.58 2.82 12.35
N LEU A 158 4.52 2.74 11.53
CA LEU A 158 3.56 3.83 11.35
C LEU A 158 2.91 4.23 12.69
N ALA A 159 2.63 3.26 13.57
CA ALA A 159 2.13 3.53 14.91
C ALA A 159 3.04 4.45 15.75
N ASP A 160 4.37 4.41 15.53
CA ASP A 160 5.36 5.18 16.29
C ASP A 160 5.43 6.65 15.85
N ILE A 161 5.13 6.92 14.58
CA ILE A 161 5.22 8.27 14.00
C ILE A 161 3.86 8.95 13.82
N ARG A 162 2.76 8.21 13.94
CA ARG A 162 1.43 8.73 13.61
C ARG A 162 1.06 9.93 14.45
N SER A 163 0.55 10.96 13.78
CA SER A 163 0.01 12.18 14.38
C SER A 163 -1.29 12.60 13.67
N GLU A 164 -2.04 13.51 14.28
CA GLU A 164 -3.22 14.10 13.63
C GLU A 164 -2.87 14.80 12.30
N GLU A 165 -1.65 15.36 12.21
CA GLU A 165 -1.17 16.00 11.00
C GLU A 165 -0.91 15.00 9.88
N ILE A 166 -0.35 13.83 10.21
CA ILE A 166 -0.19 12.71 9.26
C ILE A 166 -1.54 12.17 8.80
N ASP A 167 -2.49 11.98 9.73
CA ASP A 167 -3.85 11.55 9.40
C ASP A 167 -4.51 12.54 8.43
N ALA A 168 -4.40 13.85 8.71
CA ALA A 168 -4.96 14.90 7.86
C ALA A 168 -4.30 14.98 6.48
N ALA A 169 -2.96 14.90 6.42
CA ALA A 169 -2.22 14.91 5.16
C ALA A 169 -2.55 13.69 4.28
N CYS A 170 -2.73 12.51 4.90
CA CYS A 170 -3.16 11.31 4.20
C CYS A 170 -4.60 11.44 3.68
N ALA A 171 -5.52 11.93 4.50
CA ALA A 171 -6.91 12.17 4.09
C ALA A 171 -7.00 13.19 2.94
N GLU A 172 -6.13 14.20 2.92
CA GLU A 172 -6.02 15.14 1.81
C GLU A 172 -5.53 14.45 0.53
N ALA A 173 -4.43 13.72 0.61
CA ALA A 173 -3.84 13.05 -0.54
C ALA A 173 -4.76 11.98 -1.15
N TYR A 174 -5.45 11.23 -0.30
CA TYR A 174 -6.29 10.10 -0.68
C TYR A 174 -7.79 10.36 -0.52
N ARG A 175 -8.22 11.63 -0.57
CA ARG A 175 -9.61 12.04 -0.31
C ARG A 175 -10.65 11.19 -1.04
N ARG A 176 -10.39 10.88 -2.31
CA ARG A 176 -11.29 10.05 -3.14
C ARG A 176 -11.39 8.62 -2.62
N ASP A 177 -10.29 8.01 -2.20
CA ASP A 177 -10.30 6.65 -1.65
C ASP A 177 -11.04 6.63 -0.31
N TYR A 178 -10.82 7.62 0.57
CA TYR A 178 -11.58 7.76 1.82
C TYR A 178 -13.09 7.87 1.59
N ILE A 179 -13.52 8.71 0.63
CA ILE A 179 -14.94 8.90 0.33
C ILE A 179 -15.55 7.65 -0.33
N PHE A 180 -14.93 7.13 -1.39
CA PHE A 180 -15.51 6.06 -2.19
C PHE A 180 -15.47 4.70 -1.52
N PHE A 181 -14.48 4.46 -0.67
CA PHE A 181 -14.37 3.23 0.11
C PHE A 181 -14.73 3.45 1.58
N GLY A 182 -15.20 4.62 2.00
CA GLY A 182 -15.61 4.85 3.39
C GLY A 182 -14.56 4.44 4.43
N PHE A 183 -13.28 4.73 4.17
CA PHE A 183 -12.23 4.45 5.16
C PHE A 183 -12.43 5.33 6.39
N GLU A 184 -12.34 4.73 7.57
CA GLU A 184 -12.33 5.45 8.83
C GLU A 184 -10.94 5.98 9.16
N ARG A 185 -10.80 6.61 10.32
CA ARG A 185 -9.50 6.94 10.88
C ARG A 185 -8.72 5.65 11.16
N TRP A 186 -7.47 5.62 10.72
CA TRP A 186 -6.53 4.51 10.92
C TRP A 186 -6.42 4.10 12.40
N ARG A 187 -6.19 2.80 12.63
CA ARG A 187 -5.95 2.18 13.93
C ARG A 187 -4.67 1.32 13.85
N PRO A 188 -3.93 1.13 14.94
CA PRO A 188 -2.73 0.29 14.93
C PRO A 188 -2.95 -1.13 14.38
N ASP A 189 -4.15 -1.70 14.59
CA ASP A 189 -4.54 -2.99 14.03
C ASP A 189 -4.57 -2.98 12.48
N ASP A 190 -4.74 -1.82 11.84
CA ASP A 190 -4.69 -1.65 10.39
C ASP A 190 -3.26 -1.66 9.83
N GLN A 191 -2.24 -1.54 10.70
CA GLN A 191 -0.86 -1.90 10.34
C GLN A 191 -0.63 -3.40 10.46
N ALA A 192 -1.26 -3.99 11.47
CA ALA A 192 -0.99 -5.31 11.99
C ALA A 192 -2.17 -6.25 11.72
N ALA A 193 -2.73 -6.27 10.51
CA ALA A 193 -3.79 -7.20 10.14
C ALA A 193 -3.26 -8.53 9.55
N ARG A 194 -2.38 -9.38 10.13
CA ARG A 194 -1.56 -9.54 11.34
C ARG A 194 -0.29 -10.23 10.85
N ALA A 195 0.83 -10.01 11.55
CA ALA A 195 1.85 -11.05 11.66
C ALA A 195 1.18 -12.30 12.27
N LEU A 196 0.62 -13.18 11.44
CA LEU A 196 0.01 -14.44 11.86
C LEU A 196 1.13 -15.45 12.15
N GLY A 197 1.83 -15.21 13.26
CA GLY A 197 3.02 -15.98 13.63
C GLY A 197 3.59 -15.66 15.01
N ALA A 198 2.77 -15.25 15.98
CA ALA A 198 3.20 -15.36 17.38
C ALA A 198 3.04 -16.82 17.82
N SER A 199 4.10 -17.60 17.58
CA SER A 199 4.37 -18.84 18.30
C SER A 199 4.19 -18.60 19.80
N VAL A 200 3.05 -19.02 20.35
CA VAL A 200 2.95 -19.34 21.77
C VAL A 200 3.36 -20.80 21.88
N SER A 201 4.68 -21.01 21.91
CA SER A 201 5.25 -22.28 22.34
C SER A 201 5.07 -22.35 23.86
N SER A 202 4.07 -23.10 24.32
CA SER A 202 4.04 -23.64 25.67
C SER A 202 3.61 -25.11 25.61
N VAL A 203 4.61 -25.98 25.49
CA VAL A 203 4.64 -27.31 26.12
C VAL A 203 6.02 -27.47 26.74
#